data_AF-A0A9K3DLK3-F1
#
_entry.id   AF-A0A9K3DLK3-F1
#
_cell.length_a   1.000
_cell.length_b   1.000
_cell.length_c   1.000
_cell.angle_alpha   90.00
_cell.angle_beta   90.00
_cell.angle_gamma   90.00
#
_symmetry.space_group_name_H-M   'P 1'
#
loop_
_entity.id
_entity.type
_entity.pdbx_description
1 polymer ?
#
loop_
_entity_poly.entity_id
_entity_poly.type
_entity_poly.pdbx_seq_one_letter_code
_entity_poly.pdbx_strand_id
1 'polypeptide(L)' 'MVMKVDKCDDELFESQLFFDMLMMTCVTGRERTEKDWAKLFVDGGFNDYKITPILGSRSLIEVYP' A
#
# COMPACT_ATOMS: atom_id res chain seq x y z
N MET A 1 -1.48 2.10 3.47
CA MET A 1 -1.96 2.32 2.08
C MET A 1 -1.13 1.43 1.16
N VAL A 2 -1.61 1.14 -0.05
CA VAL A 2 -0.82 0.40 -1.05
C VAL A 2 -0.47 1.35 -2.17
N MET A 3 0.83 1.61 -2.33
CA MET A 3 1.34 2.50 -3.37
C MET A 3 1.08 1.87 -4.74
N LYS A 4 0.27 2.54 -5.55
CA LYS A 4 0.08 2.16 -6.95
C LYS A 4 1.28 2.63 -7.76
N VAL A 5 1.79 1.76 -8.63
CA VAL A 5 2.91 2.10 -9.53
C VAL A 5 2.38 2.70 -10.84
N ASP A 6 1.12 2.43 -11.19
CA ASP A 6 0.49 2.88 -12.44
C ASP A 6 -0.31 4.17 -12.26
N LYS A 7 -0.10 5.11 -13.19
CA LYS A 7 -0.71 6.45 -13.26
C LYS A 7 -2.17 6.43 -13.75
N CYS A 8 -3.05 5.75 -13.01
CA CYS A 8 -4.46 5.70 -13.41
C CYS A 8 -5.25 6.96 -13.00
N ASP A 9 -4.77 7.71 -11.99
CA ASP A 9 -5.31 9.00 -11.55
C ASP A 9 -4.17 9.85 -10.96
N ASP A 10 -3.77 10.92 -11.64
CA ASP A 10 -2.61 11.73 -11.26
C ASP A 10 -2.79 12.42 -9.87
N GLU A 11 -3.99 12.93 -9.56
CA GLU A 11 -4.27 13.64 -8.30
C GLU A 11 -4.25 12.71 -7.06
N LEU A 12 -4.78 11.49 -7.22
CA LEU A 12 -4.73 10.49 -6.16
C LEU A 12 -3.29 10.02 -5.93
N PHE A 13 -2.52 9.84 -7.01
CA PHE A 13 -1.12 9.43 -6.92
C PHE A 13 -0.26 10.49 -6.21
N GLU A 14 -0.43 11.77 -6.53
CA GLU A 14 0.25 12.87 -5.83
C GLU A 14 -0.09 12.90 -4.33
N SER A 15 -1.37 12.70 -3.99
CA SER A 15 -1.82 12.62 -2.60
C SER A 15 -1.19 11.44 -1.85
N GLN A 16 -1.03 10.28 -2.50
CA GLN A 16 -0.35 9.11 -1.91
C GLN A 16 1.13 9.41 -1.63
N LEU A 17 1.84 10.04 -2.58
CA LEU A 17 3.23 10.44 -2.40
C LEU A 17 3.41 11.47 -1.28
N PHE A 18 2.52 12.47 -1.22
CA PHE A 18 2.53 13.46 -0.14
C PHE A 18 2.34 12.80 1.22
N PHE A 19 1.42 11.83 1.31
CA PHE A 19 1.20 11.07 2.53
C PHE A 19 2.40 10.19 2.91
N ASP A 20 3.06 9.55 1.95
CA ASP A 20 4.31 8.80 2.19
C ASP A 20 5.41 9.70 2.77
N MET A 21 5.58 10.92 2.23
CA MET A 21 6.50 11.91 2.77
C MET A 21 6.13 12.33 4.21
N LEU A 22 4.85 12.50 4.48
CA LEU A 22 4.36 12.78 5.83
C LEU A 22 4.68 11.62 6.79
N MET A 23 4.50 10.37 6.38
CA MET A 23 4.81 9.20 7.20
C MET A 23 6.33 9.05 7.46
N MET A 24 7.15 9.33 6.45
CA MET A 24 8.62 9.33 6.61
C MET A 24 9.09 10.38 7.63
N THR A 25 8.48 11.57 7.62
CA THR A 25 8.88 12.69 8.49
C THR A 25 8.31 12.58 9.90
N CYS A 26 7.04 12.22 10.06
CA CYS A 26 6.37 12.22 11.36
C CYS A 26 6.60 10.95 12.17
N VAL A 27 6.71 9.79 11.51
CA VAL A 27 6.71 8.49 12.21
C VAL A 27 7.82 7.54 11.74
N THR A 28 8.80 8.02 10.95
CA THR A 28 9.84 7.18 10.33
C THR A 28 9.28 5.96 9.57
N GLY A 29 8.02 6.08 9.12
CA GLY A 29 7.31 5.05 8.39
C GLY A 29 7.49 5.21 6.89
N ARG A 30 7.13 4.19 6.12
CA ARG A 30 7.03 4.25 4.67
C ARG A 30 5.82 3.46 4.20
N GLU A 31 5.12 4.00 3.23
CA GLU A 31 4.07 3.28 2.52
C GLU A 31 4.72 2.22 1.61
N ARG A 32 4.01 1.10 1.42
CA ARG A 32 4.52 -0.07 0.73
C ARG A 32 3.79 -0.26 -0.59
N THR A 33 4.53 -0.73 -1.59
CA THR A 33 3.93 -1.18 -2.84
C THR A 33 3.24 -2.53 -2.64
N GLU A 34 2.39 -2.93 -3.58
CA GLU A 34 1.79 -4.27 -3.57
C GLU A 34 2.86 -5.37 -3.55
N LYS A 35 3.96 -5.19 -4.27
CA LYS A 35 5.06 -6.17 -4.30
C LYS A 35 5.72 -6.35 -2.94
N ASP A 36 5.90 -5.27 -2.19
CA ASP A 36 6.46 -5.32 -0.84
C ASP A 36 5.52 -6.06 0.11
N TRP A 37 4.21 -5.81 0.00
CA TRP A 37 3.18 -6.52 0.76
C TRP A 37 3.15 -8.01 0.40
N ALA A 38 3.11 -8.36 -0.89
CA ALA A 38 3.11 -9.74 -1.36
C ALA A 38 4.31 -10.52 -0.81
N LYS A 39 5.51 -9.92 -0.84
CA LYS A 39 6.70 -10.53 -0.25
C LYS A 39 6.53 -10.81 1.25
N LEU A 40 6.01 -9.84 2.00
CA LEU A 40 5.76 -10.01 3.45
C LEU A 40 4.74 -11.11 3.75
N PHE A 41 3.72 -11.28 2.91
CA PHE A 41 2.73 -12.35 3.09
C PHE A 41 3.34 -13.73 2.85
N VAL A 42 4.10 -13.88 1.76
CA VAL A 42 4.81 -15.13 1.46
C VAL A 42 5.82 -15.45 2.56
N ASP A 43 6.61 -14.48 3.00
CA ASP A 43 7.59 -14.65 4.10
C ASP A 43 6.89 -14.99 5.44
N GLY A 44 5.63 -14.56 5.60
CA GLY A 44 4.77 -14.87 6.74
C GLY A 44 4.06 -16.23 6.66
N GLY A 45 4.22 -16.97 5.56
CA GLY A 45 3.61 -18.29 5.35
C GLY A 45 2.14 -18.23 4.87
N PHE A 46 1.69 -17.10 4.33
CA PHE A 46 0.36 -16.96 3.74
C PHE A 46 0.39 -17.33 2.25
N ASN A 47 -0.64 -18.04 1.80
CA ASN A 47 -0.74 -18.50 0.41
C ASN A 47 -1.39 -17.50 -0.54
N ASP A 48 -2.27 -16.64 -0.05
CA ASP A 48 -3.03 -15.73 -0.91
C ASP A 48 -3.39 -14.42 -0.21
N TYR A 49 -3.67 -13.38 -1.00
CA TYR A 49 -4.10 -12.08 -0.50
C TYR A 49 -5.00 -11.36 -1.49
N LYS A 50 -5.86 -10.48 -0.97
CA LYS A 50 -6.73 -9.61 -1.77
C LYS A 50 -6.66 -8.18 -1.28
N ILE A 51 -6.37 -7.27 -2.19
CA ILE A 51 -6.30 -5.83 -1.93
C ILE A 51 -7.53 -5.16 -2.53
N THR A 52 -8.33 -4.54 -1.68
CA THR A 52 -9.51 -3.77 -2.10
C THR A 52 -9.29 -2.29 -1.77
N PRO A 53 -9.33 -1.38 -2.76
CA PRO A 53 -9.23 0.06 -2.47
C PRO A 53 -10.48 0.52 -1.70
N ILE A 54 -10.26 1.20 -0.57
CA ILE A 54 -11.34 1.73 0.27
C ILE A 54 -11.00 3.16 0.70
N LEU A 55 -12.01 4.02 0.86
CA LEU A 55 -11.84 5.37 1.39
C LEU A 55 -10.78 6.21 0.63
N GLY A 56 -10.91 6.30 -0.69
CA GLY A 56 -10.01 7.08 -1.56
C GLY A 56 -8.65 6.41 -1.71
N SER A 57 -7.66 6.86 -0.94
CA SER A 57 -6.26 6.41 -1.06
C SER A 57 -5.91 5.20 -0.19
N ARG A 58 -6.78 4.76 0.72
CA ARG A 58 -6.52 3.61 1.60
C ARG A 58 -6.87 2.29 0.90
N SER A 59 -6.38 1.19 1.46
CA SER A 59 -6.64 -0.16 0.94
C SER A 59 -6.89 -1.12 2.09
N LEU A 60 -7.90 -1.96 1.92
CA LEU A 60 -8.17 -3.11 2.76
C LEU A 60 -7.37 -4.28 2.21
N ILE A 61 -6.63 -4.94 3.08
CA ILE A 61 -5.84 -6.12 2.71
C ILE A 61 -6.42 -7.31 3.47
N GLU A 62 -6.93 -8.28 2.72
CA GLU A 62 -7.37 -9.57 3.21
C GLU A 62 -6.23 -10.56 2.94
N VAL A 63 -5.78 -11.32 3.94
CA VAL A 63 -4.66 -12.28 3.81
C VAL A 63 -5.17 -13.65 4.24
N TYR A 64 -4.88 -14.68 3.45
CA TYR A 64 -5.39 -16.04 3.63
C TYR A 64 -4.24 -17.01 3.92
N PRO A 65 -4.42 -17.96 4.85
CA PRO A 65 -3.40 -18.94 5.20
C PRO A 65 -2.99 -19.78 3.99
#